data_AF-A0A0F9BGD3-F1
#
_entry.id   AF-A0A0F9BGD3-F1
#
_cell.length_a   1.000
_cell.length_b   1.000
_cell.length_c   1.000
_cell.angle_alpha   90.00
_cell.angle_beta   90.00
_cell.angle_gamma   90.00
#
_symmetry.space_group_name_H-M   'P 1'
#
loop_
_entity.id
_entity.type
_entity.pdbx_description
1 polymer ?
#
loop_
_entity_poly.entity_id
_entity_poly.type
_entity_poly.pdbx_seq_one_letter_code
_entity_poly.pdbx_strand_id
1 'polypeptide(L)'
;MSTVNPSEADKPGEVGKAAEVELKFRNIAACDVKVYRIDLMKFSLLKRSLGGITQINLAGIRPYHETTVELGDGRDYRDRTHKLPLPLEEEGAYLVVCRGENLHTSGLVLVTPLAVEVQEDIASGRVRTTVKDTADDRYLRDVHVKVIGSHNDEFVSGETDLRGVFVADGIQGTSTVIAQAEAGRYAFFRGQTPLAVAIPSEDDGDEAEGEAAPAARSGSLNEQLLEGIKGMNLKMQVEQVDELQQMYDSEQKGVEAQKAF
;
A
#
# COMPACT_ATOMS: atom_id res chain seq x y z
N MET A 1 1.52 -22.93 -9.34
CA MET A 1 2.03 -21.55 -9.17
C MET A 1 1.67 -20.78 -10.43
N SER A 2 0.67 -19.91 -10.35
CA SER A 2 0.42 -18.94 -11.41
C SER A 2 -0.18 -17.70 -10.76
N THR A 3 0.50 -16.59 -10.99
CA THR A 3 0.21 -15.23 -10.55
C THR A 3 -1.13 -14.80 -11.12
N VAL A 4 -2.13 -14.61 -10.24
CA VAL A 4 -3.38 -13.95 -10.61
C VAL A 4 -3.07 -12.45 -10.70
N ASN A 5 -3.09 -11.91 -11.92
CA ASN A 5 -3.05 -10.47 -12.17
C ASN A 5 -4.23 -9.81 -11.44
N PRO A 6 -4.00 -8.80 -10.58
CA PRO A 6 -5.04 -8.22 -9.73
C PRO A 6 -5.85 -7.08 -10.39
N SER A 7 -5.72 -6.83 -11.70
CA SER A 7 -6.24 -5.59 -12.32
C SER A 7 -7.74 -5.54 -12.61
N GLU A 8 -8.53 -6.57 -12.29
CA GLU A 8 -9.98 -6.60 -12.55
C GLU A 8 -10.84 -6.70 -11.29
N ALA A 9 -10.22 -6.80 -10.10
CA ALA A 9 -10.92 -7.10 -8.85
C ALA A 9 -11.40 -5.85 -8.06
N ASP A 10 -11.13 -4.63 -8.54
CA ASP A 10 -11.32 -3.40 -7.76
C ASP A 10 -12.52 -2.55 -8.21
N LYS A 11 -13.58 -3.20 -8.72
CA LYS A 11 -14.87 -2.53 -8.90
C LYS A 11 -15.70 -2.71 -7.63
N PRO A 12 -16.13 -1.63 -6.94
CA PRO A 12 -17.04 -1.77 -5.81
C PRO A 12 -18.30 -2.47 -6.28
N GLY A 13 -18.55 -3.67 -5.75
CA GLY A 13 -19.77 -4.40 -6.02
C GLY A 13 -20.95 -3.61 -5.47
N GLU A 14 -21.90 -3.27 -6.34
CA GLU A 14 -23.16 -2.64 -5.94
C GLU A 14 -23.85 -3.49 -4.87
N VAL A 15 -24.30 -2.83 -3.79
CA VAL A 15 -25.09 -3.46 -2.74
C VAL A 15 -26.36 -4.08 -3.37
N GLY A 16 -26.49 -5.41 -3.29
CA GLY A 16 -27.67 -6.14 -3.76
C GLY A 16 -27.54 -6.94 -5.06
N LYS A 17 -26.35 -7.02 -5.69
CA LYS A 17 -26.09 -8.05 -6.72
C LYS A 17 -25.40 -9.26 -6.10
N ALA A 18 -25.84 -10.46 -6.45
CA ALA A 18 -25.18 -11.71 -6.06
C ALA A 18 -23.70 -11.62 -6.46
N ALA A 19 -22.81 -11.71 -5.48
CA ALA A 19 -21.38 -11.66 -5.75
C ALA A 19 -21.01 -12.91 -6.58
N GLU A 20 -20.54 -12.71 -7.80
CA GLU A 20 -20.03 -13.79 -8.64
C GLU A 20 -18.53 -13.94 -8.38
N VAL A 21 -18.09 -15.15 -8.04
CA VAL A 21 -16.66 -15.46 -7.94
C VAL A 21 -16.29 -16.40 -9.09
N GLU A 22 -15.26 -16.01 -9.84
CA GLU A 22 -14.71 -16.85 -10.90
C GLU A 22 -13.76 -17.90 -10.31
N LEU A 23 -14.15 -19.17 -10.40
CA LEU A 23 -13.33 -20.30 -10.02
C LEU A 23 -12.63 -20.87 -11.26
N LYS A 24 -11.29 -20.76 -11.30
CA LYS A 24 -10.47 -21.46 -12.29
C LYS A 24 -10.11 -22.84 -11.75
N PHE A 25 -10.45 -23.89 -12.48
CA PHE A 25 -10.18 -25.27 -12.10
C PHE A 25 -9.58 -26.06 -13.25
N ARG A 26 -8.80 -27.08 -12.90
CA ARG A 26 -8.19 -28.03 -13.83
C ARG A 26 -8.19 -29.40 -13.18
N ASN A 27 -8.72 -30.41 -13.86
CA ASN A 27 -8.72 -31.80 -13.40
C ASN A 27 -9.41 -32.01 -12.03
N ILE A 28 -10.48 -31.27 -11.72
CA ILE A 28 -11.26 -31.41 -10.49
C ILE A 28 -12.70 -31.71 -10.86
N ALA A 29 -13.26 -32.79 -10.29
CA ALA A 29 -14.64 -33.21 -10.56
C ALA A 29 -15.68 -32.40 -9.76
N ALA A 30 -15.42 -32.22 -8.45
CA ALA A 30 -16.28 -31.45 -7.56
C ALA A 30 -15.44 -30.60 -6.60
N CYS A 31 -16.01 -29.48 -6.17
CA CYS A 31 -15.43 -28.66 -5.11
C CYS A 31 -16.47 -28.38 -4.01
N ASP A 32 -16.02 -28.48 -2.77
CA ASP A 32 -16.78 -28.04 -1.60
C ASP A 32 -16.44 -26.58 -1.34
N VAL A 33 -17.46 -25.73 -1.39
CA VAL A 33 -17.34 -24.30 -1.13
C VAL A 33 -18.00 -23.99 0.20
N LYS A 34 -17.23 -23.40 1.10
CA LYS A 34 -17.68 -22.93 2.42
C LYS A 34 -17.46 -21.43 2.53
N VAL A 35 -18.49 -20.71 2.92
CA VAL A 35 -18.45 -19.27 3.12
C VAL A 35 -18.52 -19.00 4.62
N TYR A 36 -17.55 -18.25 5.14
CA TYR A 36 -17.47 -17.86 6.55
C TYR A 36 -17.56 -16.35 6.67
N ARG A 37 -18.39 -15.86 7.58
CA ARG A 37 -18.37 -14.44 7.96
C ARG A 37 -17.16 -14.18 8.86
N ILE A 38 -16.37 -13.16 8.53
CA ILE A 38 -15.17 -12.81 9.29
C ILE A 38 -15.16 -11.34 9.69
N ASP A 39 -14.39 -11.04 10.73
CA ASP A 39 -14.10 -9.68 11.18
C ASP A 39 -12.70 -9.29 10.71
N LEU A 40 -12.63 -8.35 9.76
CA LEU A 40 -11.38 -7.89 9.16
C LEU A 40 -10.46 -7.20 10.17
N MET A 41 -11.03 -6.54 11.18
CA MET A 41 -10.25 -5.83 12.19
C MET A 41 -9.50 -6.80 13.09
N LYS A 42 -10.16 -7.88 13.51
CA LYS A 42 -9.49 -8.96 14.25
C LYS A 42 -8.46 -9.68 13.40
N PHE A 43 -8.76 -9.88 12.11
CA PHE A 43 -7.86 -10.58 11.21
C PHE A 43 -6.57 -9.79 10.94
N SER A 44 -6.68 -8.49 10.66
CA SER A 44 -5.52 -7.65 10.37
C SER A 44 -4.54 -7.62 11.53
N LEU A 45 -5.05 -7.49 12.76
CA LEU A 45 -4.24 -7.53 13.98
C LEU A 45 -3.49 -8.86 14.14
N LEU A 46 -4.10 -10.00 13.76
CA LEU A 46 -3.53 -11.32 13.97
C LEU A 46 -2.43 -11.69 12.96
N LYS A 47 -2.61 -11.36 11.68
CA LYS A 47 -1.73 -11.84 10.61
C LYS A 47 -0.89 -10.76 9.96
N ARG A 48 -1.10 -9.47 10.29
CA ARG A 48 -0.47 -8.28 9.68
C ARG A 48 -0.58 -8.19 8.15
N SER A 49 -1.14 -9.20 7.51
CA SER A 49 -1.26 -9.38 6.08
C SER A 49 -2.42 -10.35 5.77
N LEU A 50 -3.12 -10.08 4.67
CA LEU A 50 -4.23 -10.91 4.16
C LEU A 50 -3.76 -12.02 3.22
N GLY A 51 -2.46 -12.12 2.92
CA GLY A 51 -1.92 -13.19 2.08
C GLY A 51 -1.97 -14.58 2.73
N GLY A 52 -1.99 -14.64 4.07
CA GLY A 52 -2.04 -15.89 4.85
C GLY A 52 -3.46 -16.38 5.16
N ILE A 53 -4.49 -15.87 4.48
CA ILE A 53 -5.90 -16.15 4.82
C ILE A 53 -6.30 -17.63 4.63
N THR A 54 -5.51 -18.39 3.87
CA THR A 54 -5.63 -19.85 3.70
C THR A 54 -5.28 -20.64 4.96
N GLN A 55 -4.47 -20.09 5.87
CA GLN A 55 -3.97 -20.76 7.07
C GLN A 55 -4.79 -20.46 8.34
N ILE A 56 -5.95 -19.81 8.21
CA ILE A 56 -6.79 -19.51 9.38
C ILE A 56 -7.40 -20.82 9.90
N ASN A 57 -7.27 -21.02 11.21
CA ASN A 57 -7.99 -22.08 11.88
C ASN A 57 -9.47 -21.67 12.02
N LEU A 58 -10.30 -22.18 11.10
CA LEU A 58 -11.75 -21.96 11.08
C LEU A 58 -12.50 -22.92 12.02
N ALA A 59 -11.79 -23.70 12.84
CA ALA A 59 -12.41 -24.61 13.79
C ALA A 59 -13.30 -23.84 14.79
N GLY A 60 -14.59 -24.22 14.82
CA GLY A 60 -15.57 -23.68 15.77
C GLY A 60 -16.45 -22.54 15.25
N ILE A 61 -16.21 -22.01 14.05
CA ILE A 61 -17.09 -21.01 13.41
C ILE A 61 -18.07 -21.73 12.47
N ARG A 62 -19.37 -21.42 12.59
CA ARG A 62 -20.38 -21.98 11.68
C ARG A 62 -20.26 -21.28 10.31
N PRO A 63 -20.16 -22.05 9.20
CA PRO A 63 -20.21 -21.46 7.88
C PRO A 63 -21.60 -20.83 7.66
N TYR A 64 -21.62 -19.68 6.99
CA TYR A 64 -22.83 -19.01 6.57
C TYR A 64 -23.51 -19.78 5.44
N HIS A 65 -22.70 -20.33 4.52
CA HIS A 65 -23.18 -21.12 3.40
C HIS A 65 -22.20 -22.25 3.10
N GLU A 66 -22.72 -23.44 2.82
CA GLU A 66 -21.95 -24.61 2.39
C GLU A 66 -22.63 -25.20 1.16
N THR A 67 -21.88 -25.35 0.07
CA THR A 67 -22.38 -25.93 -1.17
C THR A 67 -21.30 -26.77 -1.82
N THR A 68 -21.69 -27.90 -2.40
CA THR A 68 -20.82 -28.73 -3.22
C THR A 68 -21.17 -28.47 -4.67
N VAL A 69 -20.20 -28.01 -5.45
CA VAL A 69 -20.36 -27.69 -6.86
C VAL A 69 -19.68 -28.73 -7.71
N GLU A 70 -20.45 -29.36 -8.58
CA GLU A 70 -19.92 -30.27 -9.60
C GLU A 70 -19.33 -29.44 -10.74
N LEU A 71 -18.01 -29.51 -10.90
CA LEU A 71 -17.24 -28.75 -11.89
C LEU A 71 -17.04 -29.55 -13.19
N GLY A 72 -17.10 -30.89 -13.12
CA GLY A 72 -17.01 -31.79 -14.28
C GLY A 72 -16.61 -33.23 -13.93
N ASP A 73 -15.97 -33.92 -14.88
CA ASP A 73 -15.65 -35.36 -14.78
C ASP A 73 -14.23 -35.67 -14.26
N GLY A 74 -13.47 -34.66 -13.83
CA GLY A 74 -12.10 -34.85 -13.32
C GLY A 74 -11.08 -35.32 -14.37
N ARG A 75 -11.43 -35.23 -15.67
CA ARG A 75 -10.55 -35.51 -16.82
C ARG A 75 -10.32 -34.28 -17.70
N ASP A 76 -10.67 -33.11 -17.17
CA ASP A 76 -10.50 -31.84 -17.85
C ASP A 76 -9.06 -31.35 -17.69
N TYR A 77 -8.23 -31.68 -18.67
CA TYR A 77 -6.82 -31.26 -18.70
C TYR A 77 -6.62 -29.79 -19.11
N ARG A 78 -7.70 -29.08 -19.46
CA ARG A 78 -7.70 -27.65 -19.82
C ARG A 78 -8.19 -26.81 -18.64
N ASP A 79 -7.68 -25.59 -18.54
CA ASP A 79 -8.16 -24.62 -17.57
C ASP A 79 -9.60 -24.22 -17.94
N ARG A 80 -10.52 -24.43 -17.00
CA ARG A 80 -11.92 -24.01 -17.12
C ARG A 80 -12.22 -22.97 -16.06
N THR A 81 -13.07 -22.02 -16.43
CA THR A 81 -13.61 -21.02 -15.50
C THR A 81 -15.07 -21.36 -15.24
N HIS A 82 -15.44 -21.47 -13.96
CA HIS A 82 -16.82 -21.59 -13.52
C HIS A 82 -17.21 -20.37 -12.70
N LYS A 83 -18.35 -19.75 -13.02
CA LYS A 83 -18.89 -18.63 -12.26
C LYS A 83 -19.72 -19.18 -11.11
N LEU A 84 -19.31 -18.90 -9.88
CA LEU A 84 -20.02 -19.31 -8.69
C LEU A 84 -20.87 -18.14 -8.16
N PRO A 85 -22.21 -18.21 -8.25
CA PRO A 85 -23.07 -17.21 -7.61
C PRO A 85 -23.05 -17.42 -6.09
N LEU A 86 -22.71 -16.38 -5.33
CA LEU A 86 -22.75 -16.38 -3.88
C LEU A 86 -23.95 -15.54 -3.40
N PRO A 87 -24.94 -16.15 -2.71
CA PRO A 87 -26.07 -15.41 -2.13
C PRO A 87 -25.62 -14.70 -0.85
N LEU A 88 -24.95 -13.56 -0.99
CA LEU A 88 -24.52 -12.71 0.12
C LEU A 88 -25.52 -11.57 0.29
N GLU A 89 -26.44 -11.69 1.25
CA GLU A 89 -27.47 -10.68 1.52
C GLU A 89 -27.02 -9.65 2.56
N GLU A 90 -26.17 -10.06 3.51
CA GLU A 90 -25.74 -9.19 4.60
C GLU A 90 -24.44 -8.44 4.28
N GLU A 91 -24.36 -7.19 4.74
CA GLU A 91 -23.13 -6.41 4.68
C GLU A 91 -22.05 -7.01 5.60
N GLY A 92 -20.82 -7.11 5.10
CA GLY A 92 -19.69 -7.63 5.85
C GLY A 92 -18.60 -8.26 4.99
N ALA A 93 -17.58 -8.78 5.66
CA ALA A 93 -16.49 -9.51 5.04
C ALA A 93 -16.73 -11.02 5.12
N TYR A 94 -16.58 -11.69 3.98
CA TYR A 94 -16.79 -13.11 3.81
C TYR A 94 -15.51 -13.77 3.31
N LEU A 95 -15.12 -14.85 3.96
CA LEU A 95 -14.07 -15.73 3.52
C LEU A 95 -14.69 -16.92 2.80
N VAL A 96 -14.43 -17.01 1.50
CA VAL A 96 -14.83 -18.16 0.69
C VAL A 96 -13.66 -19.13 0.67
N VAL A 97 -13.89 -20.36 1.10
CA VAL A 97 -12.92 -21.46 1.08
C VAL A 97 -13.44 -22.51 0.13
N CYS A 98 -12.70 -22.77 -0.94
CA CYS A 98 -13.00 -23.82 -1.90
C CYS A 98 -12.00 -24.96 -1.69
N ARG A 99 -12.51 -26.16 -1.43
CA ARG A 99 -11.72 -27.39 -1.32
C ARG A 99 -12.09 -28.31 -2.47
N GLY A 100 -11.11 -28.68 -3.29
CA GLY A 100 -11.26 -29.68 -4.33
C GLY A 100 -10.22 -30.78 -4.12
N GLU A 101 -10.66 -31.97 -3.74
CA GLU A 101 -9.78 -33.09 -3.40
C GLU A 101 -8.68 -32.69 -2.39
N ASN A 102 -7.41 -32.67 -2.80
CA ASN A 102 -6.24 -32.29 -1.99
C ASN A 102 -5.86 -30.80 -2.14
N LEU A 103 -6.56 -30.06 -2.99
CA LEU A 103 -6.33 -28.63 -3.22
C LEU A 103 -7.30 -27.80 -2.41
N HIS A 104 -6.80 -26.71 -1.85
CA HIS A 104 -7.61 -25.71 -1.17
C HIS A 104 -7.20 -24.33 -1.67
N THR A 105 -8.20 -23.51 -1.95
CA THR A 105 -8.02 -22.10 -2.29
C THR A 105 -9.00 -21.29 -1.45
N SER A 106 -8.64 -20.05 -1.14
CA SER A 106 -9.54 -19.15 -0.46
C SER A 106 -9.52 -17.77 -1.11
N GLY A 107 -10.66 -17.09 -1.01
CA GLY A 107 -10.87 -15.73 -1.49
C GLY A 107 -11.59 -14.91 -0.43
N LEU A 108 -11.23 -13.63 -0.33
CA LEU A 108 -11.94 -12.66 0.48
C LEU A 108 -12.96 -11.94 -0.42
N VAL A 109 -14.21 -11.91 0.02
CA VAL A 109 -15.28 -11.14 -0.62
C VAL A 109 -15.79 -10.12 0.40
N LEU A 110 -15.86 -8.86 0.00
CA LEU A 110 -16.34 -7.78 0.85
C LEU A 110 -17.63 -7.22 0.24
N VAL A 111 -18.72 -7.27 1.00
CA VAL A 111 -20.01 -6.69 0.62
C VAL A 111 -20.24 -5.45 1.47
N THR A 112 -20.14 -4.28 0.87
CA THR A 112 -20.17 -3.00 1.59
C THR A 112 -20.61 -1.87 0.66
N PRO A 113 -21.42 -0.91 1.15
CA PRO A 113 -21.64 0.36 0.47
C PRO A 113 -20.45 1.32 0.58
N LEU A 114 -19.41 0.98 1.37
CA LEU A 114 -18.27 1.86 1.60
C LEU A 114 -17.23 1.76 0.49
N ALA A 115 -16.93 2.89 -0.15
CA ALA A 115 -15.78 3.05 -1.01
C ALA A 115 -14.64 3.76 -0.27
N VAL A 116 -13.42 3.31 -0.53
CA VAL A 116 -12.20 3.93 -0.03
C VAL A 116 -11.33 4.31 -1.21
N GLU A 117 -10.98 5.58 -1.27
CA GLU A 117 -10.04 6.12 -2.24
C GLU A 117 -8.71 6.39 -1.53
N VAL A 118 -7.66 5.72 -1.97
CA VAL A 118 -6.31 5.88 -1.41
C VAL A 118 -5.42 6.59 -2.40
N GLN A 119 -4.77 7.65 -1.93
CA GLN A 119 -3.73 8.35 -2.66
C GLN A 119 -2.41 8.15 -1.94
N GLU A 120 -1.50 7.47 -2.63
CA GLU A 120 -0.19 7.14 -2.10
C GLU A 120 0.86 8.10 -2.66
N ASP A 121 1.68 8.66 -1.78
CA ASP A 121 2.87 9.42 -2.15
C ASP A 121 4.10 8.52 -1.98
N ILE A 122 4.73 8.17 -3.11
CA ILE A 122 5.80 7.18 -3.16
C ILE A 122 7.06 7.68 -2.45
N ALA A 123 7.37 8.98 -2.55
CA ALA A 123 8.61 9.57 -2.05
C ALA A 123 8.60 9.72 -0.52
N SER A 124 7.48 10.14 0.05
CA SER A 124 7.35 10.36 1.50
C SER A 124 6.77 9.16 2.25
N GLY A 125 6.23 8.16 1.54
CA GLY A 125 5.49 7.06 2.17
C GLY A 125 4.20 7.53 2.83
N ARG A 126 3.64 8.66 2.39
CA ARG A 126 2.39 9.23 2.91
C ARG A 126 1.20 8.64 2.18
N VAL A 127 0.23 8.15 2.94
CA VAL A 127 -1.00 7.54 2.44
C VAL A 127 -2.18 8.39 2.88
N ARG A 128 -2.86 9.02 1.92
CA ARG A 128 -4.09 9.77 2.15
C ARG A 128 -5.28 8.90 1.78
N THR A 129 -6.07 8.55 2.78
CA THR A 129 -7.26 7.72 2.65
C THR A 129 -8.51 8.61 2.71
N THR A 130 -9.42 8.46 1.77
CA THR A 130 -10.73 9.11 1.77
C THR A 130 -11.81 8.05 1.81
N VAL A 131 -12.75 8.15 2.75
CA VAL A 131 -13.84 7.20 2.92
C VAL A 131 -15.16 7.84 2.49
N LYS A 132 -15.88 7.15 1.62
CA LYS A 132 -17.15 7.60 1.06
C LYS A 132 -18.19 6.48 1.13
N ASP A 133 -19.39 6.80 1.57
CA ASP A 133 -20.56 5.95 1.39
C ASP A 133 -21.09 6.12 -0.03
N THR A 134 -21.15 5.03 -0.80
CA THR A 134 -21.65 5.03 -2.18
C THR A 134 -23.17 4.98 -2.25
N ALA A 135 -23.85 4.51 -1.20
CA ALA A 135 -25.31 4.49 -1.15
C ALA A 135 -25.87 5.89 -0.89
N ASP A 136 -25.26 6.63 0.04
CA ASP A 136 -25.67 7.99 0.42
C ASP A 136 -24.87 9.11 -0.27
N ASP A 137 -23.90 8.75 -1.12
CA ASP A 137 -22.96 9.65 -1.81
C ASP A 137 -22.26 10.67 -0.87
N ARG A 138 -21.90 10.21 0.33
CA ARG A 138 -21.45 11.07 1.44
C ARG A 138 -20.10 10.66 1.99
N TYR A 139 -19.26 11.64 2.29
CA TYR A 139 -18.03 11.40 3.03
C TYR A 139 -18.35 11.08 4.49
N LEU A 140 -17.77 9.99 4.98
CA LEU A 140 -18.00 9.53 6.35
C LEU A 140 -16.91 10.01 7.28
N ARG A 141 -17.32 10.72 8.33
CA ARG A 141 -16.47 11.08 9.47
C ARG A 141 -16.44 9.96 10.51
N ASP A 142 -15.49 10.04 11.43
CA ASP A 142 -15.38 9.13 12.58
C ASP A 142 -15.22 7.66 12.15
N VAL A 143 -14.67 7.43 10.95
CA VAL A 143 -14.36 6.08 10.45
C VAL A 143 -13.00 5.69 10.97
N HIS A 144 -12.92 4.52 11.60
CA HIS A 144 -11.67 4.00 12.12
C HIS A 144 -10.83 3.42 10.98
N VAL A 145 -9.72 4.07 10.65
CA VAL A 145 -8.82 3.67 9.57
C VAL A 145 -7.54 3.11 10.17
N LYS A 146 -7.11 1.95 9.68
CA LYS A 146 -5.81 1.37 9.97
C LYS A 146 -5.02 1.19 8.69
N VAL A 147 -3.81 1.69 8.70
CA VAL A 147 -2.86 1.58 7.59
C VAL A 147 -1.66 0.76 8.07
N ILE A 148 -1.25 -0.21 7.26
CA ILE A 148 -0.04 -1.00 7.48
C ILE A 148 0.77 -1.07 6.19
N GLY A 149 2.08 -0.88 6.30
CA GLY A 149 3.02 -1.16 5.22
C GLY A 149 3.56 -2.58 5.36
N SER A 150 3.90 -3.23 4.23
CA SER A 150 4.49 -4.59 4.27
C SER A 150 5.81 -4.67 5.04
N HIS A 151 6.55 -3.57 5.13
CA HIS A 151 7.81 -3.46 5.88
C HIS A 151 7.62 -2.75 7.22
N ASN A 152 6.39 -2.42 7.60
CA ASN A 152 6.11 -1.77 8.87
C ASN A 152 5.67 -2.81 9.91
N ASP A 153 6.17 -2.69 11.13
CA ASP A 153 5.83 -3.59 12.23
C ASP A 153 4.58 -3.17 13.01
N GLU A 154 4.25 -1.88 12.96
CA GLU A 154 3.14 -1.27 13.67
C GLU A 154 2.07 -0.73 12.72
N PHE A 155 0.83 -0.73 13.22
CA PHE A 155 -0.31 -0.14 12.51
C PHE A 155 -0.39 1.34 12.81
N VAL A 156 -0.51 2.16 11.77
CA VAL A 156 -0.90 3.56 11.93
C VAL A 156 -2.43 3.59 11.93
N SER A 157 -3.01 3.83 13.09
CA SER A 157 -4.46 3.92 13.27
C SER A 157 -4.92 5.34 13.57
N GLY A 158 -6.07 5.72 13.06
CA GLY A 158 -6.74 6.96 13.44
C GLY A 158 -8.17 7.01 12.94
N GLU A 159 -8.81 8.17 13.11
CA GLU A 159 -10.18 8.42 12.70
C GLU A 159 -10.21 9.43 11.54
N THR A 160 -11.21 9.31 10.67
CA THR A 160 -11.40 10.28 9.59
C THR A 160 -11.96 11.60 10.13
N ASP A 161 -11.47 12.71 9.58
CA ASP A 161 -11.98 14.05 9.89
C ASP A 161 -13.39 14.28 9.28
N LEU A 162 -14.00 15.44 9.49
CA LEU A 162 -15.30 15.87 8.93
C LEU A 162 -15.42 15.73 7.40
N ARG A 163 -14.28 15.64 6.70
CA ARG A 163 -14.20 15.44 5.24
C ARG A 163 -14.05 13.97 4.84
N GLY A 164 -14.06 13.04 5.78
CA GLY A 164 -13.79 11.63 5.55
C GLY A 164 -12.36 11.33 5.15
N VAL A 165 -11.41 12.23 5.47
CA VAL A 165 -9.99 12.08 5.10
C VAL A 165 -9.18 11.67 6.33
N PHE A 166 -8.26 10.72 6.11
CA PHE A 166 -7.24 10.31 7.05
C PHE A 166 -5.87 10.32 6.35
N VAL A 167 -4.82 10.77 7.05
CA VAL A 167 -3.45 10.82 6.53
C VAL A 167 -2.57 9.99 7.45
N ALA A 168 -1.88 9.02 6.88
CA ALA A 168 -0.84 8.24 7.55
C ALA A 168 0.52 8.52 6.91
N ASP A 169 1.53 8.80 7.71
CA ASP A 169 2.90 9.03 7.27
C ASP A 169 3.81 7.84 7.63
N GLY A 170 4.93 7.69 6.92
CA GLY A 170 5.95 6.69 7.25
C GLY A 170 5.59 5.25 6.87
N ILE A 171 4.70 5.05 5.89
CA ILE A 171 4.33 3.72 5.41
C ILE A 171 5.39 3.21 4.43
N GLN A 172 6.02 2.08 4.79
CA GLN A 172 7.08 1.45 3.99
C GLN A 172 6.59 0.17 3.33
N GLY A 173 6.93 -0.01 2.05
CA GLY A 173 6.48 -1.14 1.23
C GLY A 173 5.06 -0.98 0.70
N THR A 174 4.37 -2.09 0.44
CA THR A 174 3.01 -2.03 -0.11
C THR A 174 2.02 -1.64 0.98
N SER A 175 1.26 -0.56 0.76
CA SER A 175 0.26 -0.12 1.72
C SER A 175 -0.96 -1.04 1.71
N THR A 176 -1.49 -1.31 2.90
CA THR A 176 -2.78 -1.98 3.09
C THR A 176 -3.61 -1.11 4.02
N VAL A 177 -4.77 -0.68 3.55
CA VAL A 177 -5.68 0.22 4.26
C VAL A 177 -6.97 -0.52 4.57
N ILE A 178 -7.40 -0.45 5.83
CA ILE A 178 -8.64 -1.02 6.32
C ILE A 178 -9.42 0.10 6.99
N ALA A 179 -10.60 0.41 6.46
CA ALA A 179 -11.52 1.35 7.06
C ALA A 179 -12.69 0.59 7.68
N GLN A 180 -13.07 0.94 8.90
CA GLN A 180 -14.22 0.40 9.62
C GLN A 180 -15.14 1.55 10.03
N ALA A 181 -16.35 1.56 9.52
CA ALA A 181 -17.39 2.50 9.96
C ALA A 181 -18.24 1.88 11.08
N GLU A 182 -19.12 2.70 11.65
CA GLU A 182 -20.14 2.24 12.59
C GLU A 182 -20.99 1.10 11.98
N ALA A 183 -21.48 0.20 12.83
CA ALA A 183 -22.23 -1.01 12.45
C ALA A 183 -21.46 -2.14 11.73
N GLY A 184 -20.11 -2.13 11.78
CA GLY A 184 -19.32 -3.27 11.27
C GLY A 184 -19.23 -3.33 9.74
N ARG A 185 -19.41 -2.17 9.09
CA ARG A 185 -19.12 -1.98 7.67
C ARG A 185 -17.64 -1.78 7.49
N TYR A 186 -17.05 -2.49 6.54
CA TYR A 186 -15.63 -2.41 6.24
C TYR A 186 -15.42 -1.94 4.82
N ALA A 187 -14.30 -1.28 4.57
CA ALA A 187 -13.75 -1.07 3.25
C ALA A 187 -12.26 -1.42 3.27
N PHE A 188 -11.79 -1.96 2.15
CA PHE A 188 -10.46 -2.52 2.04
C PHE A 188 -9.78 -1.99 0.80
N PHE A 189 -8.52 -1.60 0.95
CA PHE A 189 -7.66 -1.22 -0.17
C PHE A 189 -6.27 -1.83 0.01
N ARG A 190 -5.70 -2.34 -1.09
CA ARG A 190 -4.34 -2.87 -1.13
C ARG A 190 -3.56 -2.25 -2.27
N GLY A 191 -2.60 -1.40 -1.94
CA GLY A 191 -1.63 -0.88 -2.88
C GLY A 191 -0.76 -2.01 -3.44
N GLN A 192 -0.46 -1.93 -4.74
CA GLN A 192 0.54 -2.79 -5.38
C GLN A 192 1.90 -2.09 -5.47
N THR A 193 1.92 -0.77 -5.31
CA THR A 193 3.13 0.04 -5.41
C THR A 193 3.88 0.01 -4.09
N PRO A 194 5.17 -0.35 -4.08
CA PRO A 194 5.98 -0.18 -2.89
C PRO A 194 6.20 1.32 -2.63
N LEU A 195 5.86 1.77 -1.43
CA LEU A 195 6.05 3.12 -0.95
C LEU A 195 7.32 3.23 -0.13
N ALA A 196 7.91 4.43 -0.10
CA ALA A 196 9.20 4.67 0.53
C ALA A 196 10.27 3.68 0.04
N VAL A 197 10.28 3.41 -1.28
CA VAL A 197 11.43 2.77 -1.92
C VAL A 197 12.59 3.72 -1.65
N ALA A 198 13.52 3.30 -0.78
CA ALA A 198 14.82 3.94 -0.72
C ALA A 198 15.33 3.93 -2.15
N ILE A 199 15.30 5.09 -2.80
CA ILE A 199 15.81 5.23 -4.16
C ILE A 199 17.24 4.70 -4.06
N PRO A 200 17.59 3.55 -4.67
CA PRO A 200 18.99 3.28 -4.86
C PRO A 200 19.47 4.47 -5.68
N SER A 201 20.38 5.26 -5.12
CA SER A 201 21.05 6.30 -5.86
C SER A 201 21.65 5.66 -7.10
N GLU A 202 20.97 5.80 -8.23
CA GLU A 202 21.50 5.55 -9.56
C GLU A 202 22.57 6.61 -9.79
N ASP A 203 23.77 6.30 -9.31
CA ASP A 203 25.00 6.90 -9.80
C ASP A 203 25.32 6.16 -11.11
N ASP A 204 24.49 6.40 -12.13
CA ASP A 204 24.86 6.12 -13.53
C ASP A 204 25.54 7.38 -14.07
N GLY A 205 26.81 7.51 -13.71
CA GLY A 205 27.79 8.38 -14.33
C GLY A 205 28.92 7.53 -14.87
N ASP A 206 28.75 7.04 -16.10
CA ASP A 206 29.81 6.43 -16.90
C ASP A 206 30.84 7.52 -17.23
N GLU A 207 32.02 7.48 -16.59
CA GLU A 207 33.25 8.07 -17.14
C GLU A 207 34.48 7.27 -16.65
N ALA A 208 35.24 6.81 -17.63
CA ALA A 208 36.40 5.97 -17.49
C ALA A 208 37.67 6.72 -17.04
N GLU A 209 38.66 5.90 -16.64
CA GLU A 209 40.09 6.17 -16.47
C GLU A 209 40.57 6.76 -15.14
N GLY A 210 41.30 5.91 -14.40
CA GLY A 210 42.61 6.32 -13.91
C GLY A 210 42.81 6.34 -12.39
N GLU A 211 43.72 5.47 -11.96
CA GLU A 211 44.55 5.56 -10.75
C GLU A 211 44.03 5.02 -9.41
N ALA A 212 44.87 4.18 -8.84
CA ALA A 212 44.63 3.35 -7.68
C ALA A 212 44.84 4.10 -6.35
N ALA A 213 43.83 4.02 -5.48
CA ALA A 213 43.86 3.91 -4.00
C ALA A 213 44.55 5.05 -3.18
N PRO A 214 44.02 5.38 -1.97
CA PRO A 214 44.01 4.41 -0.88
C PRO A 214 42.68 4.26 -0.16
N ALA A 215 42.48 3.07 0.39
CA ALA A 215 41.45 2.78 1.36
C ALA A 215 41.62 3.63 2.64
N ALA A 216 40.51 4.20 3.12
CA ALA A 216 40.02 4.14 4.51
C ALA A 216 39.26 5.42 4.89
N ARG A 217 37.92 5.34 4.96
CA ARG A 217 37.11 5.94 6.04
C ARG A 217 35.89 5.07 6.28
N SER A 218 36.06 4.07 7.14
CA SER A 218 34.94 3.36 7.78
C SER A 218 34.31 4.30 8.81
N GLY A 219 33.52 5.26 8.33
CA GLY A 219 32.56 6.02 9.13
C GLY A 219 31.16 5.60 8.71
N SER A 220 30.21 5.61 9.64
CA SER A 220 28.80 5.38 9.29
C SER A 220 28.37 6.39 8.20
N LEU A 221 27.38 6.04 7.35
CA LEU A 221 26.89 6.95 6.30
C LEU A 221 26.56 8.36 6.84
N ASN A 222 26.03 8.43 8.06
CA ASN A 222 25.76 9.68 8.76
C ASN A 222 27.02 10.52 9.02
N GLU A 223 28.16 9.89 9.27
CA GLU A 223 29.44 10.55 9.56
C GLU A 223 30.05 11.17 8.30
N GLN A 224 29.92 10.50 7.16
CA GLN A 224 30.32 11.02 5.85
C GLN A 224 29.42 12.19 5.43
N LEU A 225 28.11 12.10 5.64
CA LEU A 225 27.17 13.20 5.41
C LEU A 225 27.47 14.40 6.32
N LEU A 226 27.83 14.16 7.58
CA LEU A 226 28.20 15.22 8.52
C LEU A 226 29.52 15.91 8.14
N GLU A 227 30.51 15.17 7.65
CA GLU A 227 31.74 15.74 7.08
C GLU A 227 31.44 16.58 5.84
N GLY A 228 30.56 16.12 4.95
CA GLY A 228 30.13 16.87 3.76
C GLY A 228 29.43 18.20 4.11
N ILE A 229 28.48 18.18 5.05
CA ILE A 229 27.78 19.38 5.51
C ILE A 229 28.75 20.36 6.20
N LYS A 230 29.68 19.86 7.02
CA LYS A 230 30.70 20.70 7.66
C LYS A 230 31.65 21.33 6.64
N GLY A 231 32.06 20.56 5.61
CA GLY A 231 32.89 21.04 4.52
C GLY A 231 32.21 22.12 3.69
N MET A 232 30.94 21.91 3.31
CA MET A 232 30.15 22.93 2.58
C MET A 232 29.97 24.21 3.39
N ASN A 233 29.65 24.11 4.68
CA ASN A 233 29.52 25.31 5.53
C ASN A 233 30.83 26.07 5.68
N LEU A 234 31.96 25.37 5.83
CA LEU A 234 33.27 26.01 5.90
C LEU A 234 33.60 26.75 4.59
N LYS A 235 33.33 26.12 3.45
CA LYS A 235 33.56 26.72 2.13
C LYS A 235 32.72 27.97 1.92
N MET A 236 31.43 27.94 2.28
CA MET A 236 30.55 29.11 2.22
C MET A 236 31.03 30.25 3.14
N GLN A 237 31.58 29.94 4.32
CA GLN A 237 32.14 30.96 5.20
C GLN A 237 33.41 31.60 4.61
N VAL A 238 34.27 30.83 3.96
CA VAL A 238 35.46 31.36 3.28
C VAL A 238 35.07 32.24 2.10
N GLU A 239 34.15 31.78 1.25
CA GLU A 239 33.66 32.56 0.10
C GLU A 239 33.00 33.88 0.55
N GLN A 240 32.24 33.87 1.65
CA GLN A 240 31.65 35.10 2.21
C GLN A 240 32.71 36.07 2.71
N VAL A 241 33.80 35.59 3.33
CA VAL A 241 34.90 36.46 3.78
C VAL A 241 35.65 37.06 2.58
N ASP A 242 35.92 36.26 1.55
CA ASP A 242 36.59 36.73 0.34
C ASP A 242 35.74 37.76 -0.42
N GLU A 243 34.43 37.54 -0.54
CA GLU A 243 33.50 38.53 -1.12
C GLU A 243 33.45 39.82 -0.29
N LEU A 244 33.42 39.71 1.04
CA LEU A 244 33.44 40.88 1.92
C LEU A 244 34.73 41.68 1.74
N GLN A 245 35.86 40.99 1.61
CA GLN A 245 37.16 41.61 1.42
C GLN A 245 37.27 42.31 0.05
N GLN A 246 36.74 41.68 -1.01
CA GLN A 246 36.61 42.32 -2.32
C GLN A 246 35.69 43.54 -2.29
N MET A 247 34.61 43.52 -1.51
CA MET A 247 33.74 44.69 -1.34
C MET A 247 34.51 45.85 -0.69
N TYR A 248 35.26 45.59 0.38
CA TYR A 248 36.09 46.61 1.02
C TYR A 248 37.18 47.17 0.08
N ASP A 249 37.79 46.32 -0.73
CA ASP A 249 38.78 46.74 -1.72
C ASP A 249 38.15 47.53 -2.89
N SER A 250 36.87 47.26 -3.19
CA SER A 250 36.13 47.93 -4.28
C SER A 250 35.54 49.30 -3.89
N GLU A 251 35.24 49.55 -2.60
CA GLU A 251 34.71 50.83 -2.12
C GLU A 251 35.73 51.99 -2.18
N GLN A 252 37.02 51.74 -2.48
CA GLN A 252 38.03 52.80 -2.60
C GLN A 252 38.11 53.47 -3.99
N LYS A 253 37.33 53.06 -4.99
CA LYS A 253 37.24 53.78 -6.28
C LYS A 253 35.98 54.66 -6.35
N GLY A 254 36.05 55.79 -5.64
CA GLY A 254 35.08 56.88 -5.78
C GLY A 254 35.00 57.40 -7.22
N VAL A 255 33.78 57.59 -7.70
CA VAL A 255 33.50 58.17 -9.03
C VAL A 255 33.72 59.69 -8.95
N GLU A 256 34.81 60.20 -9.52
CA GLU A 256 34.98 61.64 -9.75
C GLU A 256 34.06 62.08 -10.89
N ALA A 257 32.98 62.80 -10.54
CA ALA A 257 32.13 63.46 -11.52
C ALA A 257 32.89 64.63 -12.16
N GLN A 258 33.35 64.46 -13.40
CA GLN A 258 33.92 65.55 -14.20
C GLN A 258 32.84 66.60 -14.52
N LYS A 259 33.14 67.85 -14.16
CA LYS A 259 32.39 69.06 -14.52
C LYS A 259 32.28 69.18 -16.04
N ALA A 260 31.06 69.26 -16.56
CA ALA A 260 30.80 69.80 -17.89
C ALA A 260 30.51 71.32 -17.76
N PHE A 261 31.18 72.09 -18.62
CA PHE A 261 31.12 73.54 -18.77
C PHE A 261 29.80 74.02 -19.39
#